data_AF-A0A7C2RLS1-F1
#
_entry.id   AF-A0A7C2RLS1-F1
#
_cell.length_a   1.000
_cell.length_b   1.000
_cell.length_c   1.000
_cell.angle_alpha   90.00
_cell.angle_beta   90.00
_cell.angle_gamma   90.00
#
_symmetry.space_group_name_H-M   'P 1'
#
loop_
_entity.id
_entity.type
_entity.pdbx_description
1 polymer ?
#
loop_
_entity_poly.entity_id
_entity_poly.type
_entity_poly.pdbx_seq_one_letter_code
_entity_poly.pdbx_strand_id
1 'polypeptide(L)'
;MPRLLCVGNGNLLLNFDENLNIRDMYFPFVGMENHVNGHYCRLGVWVEGKFSWIDETWDKTLKYKEDSLVTEVSLKKPELDLELLIADCVHHFHNIFLRKIRIIN
;
A
#
# COMPACT_ATOMS: atom_id res chain seq x y z
N MET A 1 13.99 3.26 -8.16
CA MET A 1 13.34 2.06 -7.60
C MET A 1 12.04 1.84 -8.36
N PRO A 2 11.76 0.64 -8.89
CA PRO A 2 10.53 0.39 -9.63
C PRO A 2 9.30 0.53 -8.72
N ARG A 3 8.19 1.05 -9.27
CA ARG A 3 6.90 1.08 -8.58
C ARG A 3 6.21 -0.26 -8.85
N LEU A 4 5.97 -1.03 -7.80
CA LEU A 4 5.44 -2.40 -7.94
C LEU A 4 3.93 -2.42 -8.01
N LEU A 5 3.27 -1.53 -7.27
CA LEU A 5 1.84 -1.35 -7.30
C LEU A 5 1.51 0.12 -7.52
N CYS A 6 0.40 0.35 -8.18
CA CYS A 6 -0.14 1.64 -8.58
C CYS A 6 -1.67 1.56 -8.57
N VAL A 7 -2.33 2.55 -7.97
CA VAL A 7 -3.79 2.66 -7.95
C VAL A 7 -4.20 4.10 -8.25
N GLY A 8 -5.22 4.30 -9.07
CA GLY A 8 -5.66 5.65 -9.42
C GLY A 8 -6.95 5.68 -10.25
N ASN A 9 -7.47 6.89 -10.44
CA ASN A 9 -8.69 7.16 -11.20
C ASN A 9 -8.55 8.29 -12.25
N GLY A 10 -7.31 8.63 -12.62
CA GLY A 10 -6.99 9.73 -13.54
C GLY A 10 -6.72 11.08 -12.86
N ASN A 11 -7.37 11.35 -11.72
CA ASN A 11 -7.14 12.56 -10.93
C ASN A 11 -6.21 12.30 -9.74
N LEU A 12 -6.47 11.21 -9.01
CA LEU A 12 -5.64 10.74 -7.90
C LEU A 12 -4.85 9.51 -8.33
N LEU A 13 -3.54 9.50 -8.06
CA LEU A 13 -2.65 8.37 -8.28
C LEU A 13 -1.78 8.12 -7.05
N LEU A 14 -1.75 6.88 -6.57
CA LEU A 14 -0.81 6.43 -5.55
C LEU A 14 0.10 5.35 -6.13
N ASN A 15 1.39 5.46 -5.83
CA ASN A 15 2.41 4.52 -6.26
C ASN A 15 3.11 3.93 -5.04
N PHE A 16 3.29 2.62 -5.02
CA PHE A 16 3.91 1.89 -3.91
C PHE A 16 5.27 1.29 -4.30
N ASP A 17 6.15 1.16 -3.31
CA ASP A 17 7.37 0.35 -3.41
C ASP A 17 7.15 -1.11 -2.95
N GLU A 18 8.23 -1.88 -2.91
CA GLU A 18 8.29 -3.29 -2.44
C GLU A 18 8.00 -3.49 -0.95
N ASN A 19 7.97 -2.40 -0.19
CA ASN A 19 7.66 -2.40 1.23
C ASN A 19 6.25 -1.82 1.48
N LEU A 20 5.44 -1.69 0.42
CA LEU A 20 4.08 -1.14 0.46
C LEU A 20 4.02 0.32 0.96
N ASN A 21 5.14 1.04 0.92
CA ASN A 21 5.17 2.45 1.25
C ASN A 21 4.55 3.26 0.11
N ILE A 22 3.72 4.24 0.44
CA ILE A 22 3.26 5.21 -0.56
C ILE A 22 4.45 6.12 -0.86
N ARG A 23 4.92 6.06 -2.10
CA ARG A 23 6.10 6.78 -2.58
C ARG A 23 5.74 8.02 -3.40
N ASP A 24 4.61 7.98 -4.11
CA ASP A 24 3.99 9.18 -4.66
C ASP A 24 2.50 9.19 -4.35
N MET A 25 1.98 10.40 -4.21
CA MET A 25 0.57 10.70 -4.27
C MET A 25 0.39 11.90 -5.20
N TYR A 26 -0.10 11.66 -6.42
CA TYR A 26 -0.38 12.73 -7.37
C TYR A 26 -1.83 13.17 -7.31
N PHE A 27 -2.06 14.48 -7.20
CA PHE A 27 -3.39 15.10 -7.19
C PHE A 27 -3.24 16.61 -7.45
N PRO A 28 -4.08 17.29 -8.26
CA PRO A 28 -5.34 16.82 -8.85
C PRO A 28 -5.22 16.11 -10.19
N PHE A 29 -4.01 16.03 -10.75
CA PHE A 29 -3.74 15.33 -12.00
C PHE A 29 -2.51 14.44 -11.85
N VAL A 30 -2.56 13.28 -12.52
CA VAL A 30 -1.42 12.37 -12.59
C VAL A 30 -0.18 13.08 -13.15
N GLY A 31 0.94 13.03 -12.43
CA GLY A 31 2.23 13.57 -12.87
C GLY A 31 2.45 15.07 -12.58
N MET A 32 1.49 15.76 -11.97
CA MET A 32 1.65 17.18 -11.59
C MET A 32 2.20 17.33 -10.16
N GLU A 33 1.35 17.63 -9.18
CA GLU A 33 1.78 17.81 -7.80
C GLU A 33 1.95 16.46 -7.10
N ASN A 34 3.16 16.13 -6.66
CA ASN A 34 3.43 14.97 -5.82
C ASN A 34 3.41 15.37 -4.34
N HIS A 35 2.34 15.01 -3.64
CA HIS A 35 2.12 15.37 -2.22
C HIS A 35 3.01 14.61 -1.24
N VAL A 36 3.71 13.56 -1.69
CA VAL A 36 4.74 12.86 -0.91
C VAL A 36 6.11 13.52 -1.09
N ASN A 37 6.33 14.23 -2.19
CA ASN A 37 7.50 15.07 -2.47
C ASN A 37 8.88 14.46 -2.11
N GLY A 38 9.15 13.24 -2.58
CA GLY A 38 10.43 12.54 -2.35
C GLY A 38 10.55 11.83 -1.00
N HIS A 39 9.55 11.95 -0.13
CA HIS A 39 9.43 11.17 1.11
C HIS A 39 8.69 9.85 0.86
N TYR A 40 8.14 9.26 1.92
CA TYR A 40 7.32 8.06 1.83
C TYR A 40 6.39 7.96 3.03
N CYS A 41 5.17 7.47 2.82
CA CYS A 41 4.25 7.13 3.90
C CYS A 41 4.36 5.63 4.18
N ARG A 42 4.72 5.27 5.42
CA ARG A 42 4.93 3.89 5.84
C ARG A 42 3.70 3.28 6.47
N LEU A 43 3.60 1.96 6.39
CA LEU A 43 2.70 1.14 7.19
C LEU A 43 3.53 0.34 8.21
N GLY A 44 3.03 0.24 9.44
CA GLY A 44 3.64 -0.57 10.48
C GLY A 44 2.60 -1.14 11.43
N VAL A 45 2.99 -2.15 12.18
CA VAL A 45 2.18 -2.82 13.19
C VAL A 45 2.80 -2.66 14.57
N TRP A 46 1.95 -2.54 15.58
CA TRP A 46 2.35 -2.58 16.98
C TRP A 46 1.61 -3.74 17.65
N VAL A 47 2.35 -4.73 18.16
CA VAL A 47 1.80 -5.93 18.81
C VAL A 47 2.58 -6.16 20.11
N GLU A 48 1.86 -6.22 21.24
CA GLU A 48 2.42 -6.57 22.56
C GLU A 48 3.73 -5.84 22.94
N GLY A 49 3.79 -4.53 22.68
CA GLY A 49 4.95 -3.69 23.02
C GLY A 49 6.09 -3.77 22.02
N LYS A 50 5.95 -4.53 20.93
CA LYS A 50 6.88 -4.56 19.80
C LYS A 50 6.30 -3.83 18.60
N PHE A 51 7.10 -3.01 17.96
CA PHE A 51 6.75 -2.31 16.73
C PHE A 51 7.56 -2.85 15.56
N SER A 52 6.91 -2.99 14.40
CA SER A 52 7.57 -3.39 13.15
C SER A 52 7.00 -2.58 11.98
N TRP A 53 7.87 -1.93 11.21
CA TRP A 53 7.51 -1.43 9.89
C TRP A 53 7.32 -2.60 8.92
N ILE A 54 6.51 -2.42 7.88
CA ILE A 54 6.56 -3.33 6.73
C ILE A 54 7.85 -3.05 5.97
N ASP A 55 8.77 -4.01 6.00
CA ASP A 55 10.12 -3.91 5.44
C ASP A 55 10.54 -5.27 4.84
N GLU A 56 11.84 -5.47 4.60
CA GLU A 56 12.41 -6.73 4.09
C GLU A 56 12.25 -7.93 5.04
N THR A 57 11.92 -7.72 6.31
CA THR A 57 11.76 -8.79 7.30
C THR A 57 10.40 -9.46 7.25
N TRP A 58 9.51 -9.00 6.37
CA TRP A 58 8.20 -9.57 6.10
C TRP A 58 8.22 -10.45 4.86
N ASP A 59 7.49 -11.56 4.91
CA ASP A 59 7.16 -12.33 3.72
C ASP A 59 5.99 -11.65 2.99
N LYS A 60 6.17 -11.38 1.69
CA LYS A 60 5.34 -10.43 0.93
C LYS A 60 4.95 -11.02 -0.42
N THR A 61 3.65 -11.03 -0.68
CA THR A 61 3.09 -11.23 -2.02
C THR A 61 2.37 -9.96 -2.44
N LEU A 62 2.81 -9.34 -3.53
CA LEU A 62 2.28 -8.09 -4.07
C LEU A 62 1.67 -8.35 -5.45
N LYS A 63 0.34 -8.28 -5.56
CA LYS A 63 -0.37 -8.47 -6.82
C LYS A 63 -1.62 -7.61 -6.87
N TYR A 64 -2.33 -7.70 -7.99
CA TYR A 64 -3.68 -7.19 -8.14
C TYR A 64 -4.68 -8.34 -8.07
N LYS A 65 -5.92 -8.03 -7.71
CA LYS A 65 -7.04 -8.92 -7.99
C LYS A 65 -7.23 -9.01 -9.50
N GLU A 66 -7.61 -10.19 -9.96
CA GLU A 66 -7.90 -10.47 -11.36
C GLU A 66 -8.87 -9.42 -11.94
N ASP A 67 -8.54 -8.94 -13.14
CA ASP A 67 -9.30 -7.95 -13.91
C ASP A 67 -9.67 -6.65 -13.16
N SER A 68 -8.82 -6.19 -12.23
CA SER A 68 -9.07 -4.94 -11.50
C SER A 68 -7.81 -4.18 -11.09
N LEU A 69 -7.96 -2.87 -10.86
CA LEU A 69 -6.94 -2.02 -10.22
C LEU A 69 -7.05 -2.02 -8.68
N VAL A 70 -7.54 -3.11 -8.11
CA VAL A 70 -7.55 -3.33 -6.65
C VAL A 70 -6.38 -4.23 -6.31
N THR A 71 -5.54 -3.83 -5.35
CA THR A 71 -4.42 -4.66 -4.92
C THR A 71 -4.91 -5.89 -4.15
N GLU A 72 -4.12 -6.96 -4.17
CA GLU A 72 -4.31 -8.14 -3.35
C GLU A 72 -2.96 -8.51 -2.73
N VAL A 73 -2.68 -7.90 -1.59
CA VAL A 73 -1.40 -8.00 -0.90
C VAL A 73 -1.51 -8.93 0.31
N SER A 74 -0.56 -9.84 0.45
CA SER A 74 -0.38 -10.68 1.64
C SER A 74 0.95 -10.34 2.30
N LEU A 75 0.91 -10.02 3.59
CA LEU A 75 2.10 -9.75 4.41
C LEU A 75 2.10 -10.71 5.60
N LYS A 76 3.18 -11.46 5.82
CA LYS A 76 3.31 -12.39 6.94
C LYS A 76 4.54 -12.07 7.79
N LYS A 77 4.36 -12.11 9.11
CA LYS A 77 5.42 -11.92 10.11
C LYS A 77 5.36 -13.06 11.14
N PRO A 78 6.02 -14.20 10.89
CA PRO A 78 5.97 -15.36 11.79
C PRO A 78 6.41 -15.05 13.23
N GLU A 79 7.36 -14.14 13.42
CA GLU A 79 7.84 -13.70 14.74
C GLU A 79 6.76 -13.02 15.60
N LEU A 80 5.68 -12.54 14.98
CA LEU A 80 4.54 -11.90 15.64
C LEU A 80 3.25 -12.72 15.54
N ASP A 81 3.31 -13.93 14.96
CA ASP A 81 2.14 -14.77 14.63
C ASP A 81 1.03 -13.97 13.91
N LEU A 82 1.44 -13.20 12.90
CA LEU A 82 0.58 -12.20 12.27
C LEU A 82 0.60 -12.31 10.74
N GLU A 83 -0.60 -12.33 10.15
CA GLU A 83 -0.81 -12.16 8.72
C GLU A 83 -1.77 -10.99 8.44
N LEU A 84 -1.39 -10.14 7.48
CA LEU A 84 -2.21 -9.05 6.98
C LEU A 84 -2.57 -9.31 5.52
N LEU A 85 -3.85 -9.23 5.21
CA LEU A 85 -4.35 -9.19 3.84
C LEU A 85 -4.85 -7.80 3.53
N ILE A 86 -4.22 -7.14 2.57
CA ILE A 86 -4.46 -5.74 2.23
C ILE A 86 -5.03 -5.65 0.82
N ALA A 87 -6.10 -4.87 0.69
CA ALA A 87 -6.67 -4.47 -0.59
C ALA A 87 -6.74 -2.94 -0.65
N ASP A 88 -5.99 -2.37 -1.59
CA ASP A 88 -5.88 -0.94 -1.84
C ASP A 88 -6.55 -0.59 -3.16
N CYS A 89 -7.28 0.52 -3.20
CA CYS A 89 -7.77 1.10 -4.44
C CYS A 89 -7.96 2.61 -4.32
N VAL A 90 -8.18 3.27 -5.46
CA VAL A 90 -8.74 4.61 -5.51
C VAL A 90 -10.17 4.50 -6.02
N HIS A 91 -11.11 5.19 -5.38
CA HIS A 91 -12.50 5.20 -5.83
C HIS A 91 -12.60 5.75 -7.25
N HIS A 92 -13.34 5.07 -8.13
CA HIS A 92 -13.37 5.40 -9.56
C HIS A 92 -13.90 6.83 -9.85
N PHE A 93 -14.87 7.32 -9.07
CA PHE A 93 -15.45 8.66 -9.25
C PHE A 93 -14.95 9.73 -8.27
N HIS A 94 -14.54 9.34 -7.07
CA HIS A 94 -14.18 10.26 -5.99
C HIS A 94 -12.68 10.16 -5.75
N ASN A 95 -12.02 11.26 -5.44
CA ASN A 95 -10.57 11.29 -5.20
C ASN A 95 -10.24 10.78 -3.79
N ILE A 96 -10.58 9.52 -3.54
CA ILE A 96 -10.48 8.85 -2.24
C ILE A 96 -9.62 7.61 -2.40
N PHE A 97 -8.54 7.55 -1.64
CA PHE A 97 -7.77 6.33 -1.43
C PHE A 97 -8.43 5.47 -0.35
N LEU A 98 -8.64 4.19 -0.66
CA LEU A 98 -9.24 3.20 0.22
C LEU A 98 -8.23 2.09 0.46
N ARG A 99 -8.01 1.76 1.73
CA ARG A 99 -7.18 0.63 2.19
C ARG A 99 -8.00 -0.23 3.13
N LYS A 100 -8.30 -1.46 2.72
CA LYS A 100 -8.91 -2.48 3.57
C LYS A 100 -7.82 -3.41 4.08
N ILE A 101 -7.73 -3.56 5.40
CA ILE A 101 -6.77 -4.46 6.05
C ILE A 101 -7.58 -5.53 6.79
N ARG A 102 -7.37 -6.80 6.45
CA ARG A 102 -7.85 -7.94 7.25
C ARG A 102 -6.67 -8.50 8.03
N ILE A 103 -6.84 -8.60 9.34
CA ILE A 103 -5.86 -9.13 10.28
C ILE A 103 -6.20 -10.60 10.55
N ILE A 104 -5.19 -11.47 10.55
CA ILE A 104 -5.29 -12.89 10.89
C ILE A 104 -4.20 -13.18 11.92
N ASN A 105 -4.61 -13.77 13.05
CA ASN A 105 -3.81 -14.11 14.22
C ASN A 105 -4.43 -15.32 14.95
#